data_AF-A0A1V5L0J5-F1
#
_entry.id   AF-A0A1V5L0J5-F1
#
_cell.length_a   1.000
_cell.length_b   1.000
_cell.length_c   1.000
_cell.angle_alpha   90.00
_cell.angle_beta   90.00
_cell.angle_gamma   90.00
#
_symmetry.space_group_name_H-M   'P 1'
#
loop_
_entity.id
_entity.type
_entity.pdbx_description
1 polymer ?
#
loop_
_entity_poly.entity_id
_entity_poly.type
_entity_poly.pdbx_seq_one_letter_code
_entity_poly.pdbx_strand_id
1 'polypeptide(L)'
;MRKTLFKSVYQIDTISPIDSWNTFKVYLLDRKLSSSHYFVDGSRVSFEKVGSVLLKSASLACYIEDEYFEFLHGVVRNNQYCFVYIKSKQHIDLDWEPLVFALKDQGVLISAWVDDSEYAFWQNAEDPLQYRAAGRRYEGLPMKSNGLPFPVERQIIDISGNPGRWLHRSGYVEAVASRMWFGDSFWELTGSNPVAIKQLESIENGLSRLVVQDSCFSSATGDEGAKQNELRALLYPSVGQMDA
;
A
#
# COMPACT_ATOMS: atom_id res chain seq x y z
N MET A 1 -2.88 3.88 19.90
CA MET A 1 -3.00 3.94 18.43
C MET A 1 -1.74 3.38 17.82
N ARG A 2 -1.80 2.75 16.65
CA ARG A 2 -0.66 2.09 16.01
C ARG A 2 -0.14 2.93 14.83
N LYS A 3 1.04 2.59 14.29
CA LYS A 3 1.62 3.31 13.15
C LYS A 3 0.86 2.93 11.89
N THR A 4 0.42 3.93 11.11
CA THR A 4 -0.41 3.71 9.93
C THR A 4 0.44 3.61 8.67
N LEU A 5 -0.07 2.85 7.72
CA LEU A 5 0.48 2.70 6.40
C LEU A 5 -0.60 3.01 5.38
N PHE A 6 -0.45 4.12 4.67
CA PHE A 6 -1.25 4.44 3.50
C PHE A 6 -0.55 3.95 2.24
N LYS A 7 -1.30 3.30 1.36
CA LYS A 7 -0.81 2.90 0.04
C LYS A 7 -1.86 3.19 -1.01
N SER A 8 -1.42 3.70 -2.14
CA SER A 8 -2.25 3.88 -3.32
C SER A 8 -1.52 3.40 -4.57
N VAL A 9 -2.28 2.81 -5.49
CA VAL A 9 -1.83 2.17 -6.72
C VAL A 9 -2.52 2.87 -7.88
N TYR A 10 -1.76 3.17 -8.92
CA TYR A 10 -2.21 3.90 -10.10
C TYR A 10 -1.78 3.15 -11.35
N GLN A 11 -2.49 3.39 -12.45
CA GLN A 11 -2.04 2.94 -13.76
C GLN A 11 -0.63 3.46 -14.02
N ILE A 12 0.22 2.62 -14.63
CA ILE A 12 1.63 2.94 -14.85
C ILE A 12 1.83 4.27 -15.59
N ASP A 13 2.84 5.03 -15.15
CA ASP A 13 3.26 6.30 -15.75
C ASP A 13 2.16 7.40 -15.78
N THR A 14 1.05 7.24 -15.04
CA THR A 14 -0.05 8.24 -14.98
C THR A 14 0.10 9.29 -13.87
N ILE A 15 0.93 9.03 -12.87
CA ILE A 15 1.28 9.97 -11.80
C ILE A 15 2.79 10.01 -11.65
N SER A 16 3.36 11.19 -11.43
CA SER A 16 4.80 11.38 -11.29
C SER A 16 5.25 11.47 -9.81
N PRO A 17 6.55 11.27 -9.51
CA PRO A 17 7.10 11.50 -8.18
C PRO A 17 6.89 12.93 -7.67
N ILE A 18 6.94 13.93 -8.56
CA ILE A 18 6.75 15.32 -8.16
C ILE A 18 5.30 15.66 -7.87
N ASP A 19 4.34 15.16 -8.67
CA ASP A 19 2.92 15.42 -8.46
C ASP A 19 2.45 14.76 -7.17
N SER A 20 2.81 13.49 -6.97
CA SER A 20 2.50 12.77 -5.73
C SER A 20 3.12 13.43 -4.48
N TRP A 21 4.37 13.89 -4.56
CA TRP A 21 5.00 14.62 -3.46
C TRP A 21 4.33 15.98 -3.21
N ASN A 22 4.07 16.78 -4.23
CA ASN A 22 3.45 18.10 -4.06
C ASN A 22 2.05 17.99 -3.46
N THR A 23 1.28 16.99 -3.87
CA THR A 23 -0.01 16.68 -3.25
C THR A 23 0.13 16.32 -1.77
N PHE A 24 1.09 15.45 -1.43
CA PHE A 24 1.35 15.13 -0.03
C PHE A 24 1.89 16.33 0.77
N LYS A 25 2.71 17.17 0.16
CA LYS A 25 3.24 18.41 0.76
C LYS A 25 2.10 19.35 1.18
N VAL A 26 1.12 19.57 0.32
CA VAL A 26 -0.08 20.38 0.63
C VAL A 26 -0.85 19.74 1.79
N TYR A 27 -1.07 18.42 1.72
CA TYR A 27 -1.73 17.68 2.80
C TYR A 27 -1.05 17.83 4.17
N LEU A 28 0.29 17.80 4.20
CA LEU A 28 1.09 18.02 5.41
C LEU A 28 0.97 19.47 5.93
N LEU A 29 1.01 20.45 5.03
CA LEU A 29 0.87 21.87 5.37
C LEU A 29 -0.48 22.17 6.01
N ASP A 30 -1.57 21.67 5.43
CA ASP A 30 -2.93 21.86 5.96
C ASP A 30 -3.09 21.30 7.38
N ARG A 31 -2.33 20.25 7.70
CA ARG A 31 -2.34 19.59 9.01
C ARG A 31 -1.26 20.07 9.96
N LYS A 32 -0.40 21.02 9.54
CA LYS A 32 0.75 21.50 10.32
C LYS A 32 1.70 20.38 10.74
N LEU A 33 1.88 19.39 9.87
CA LEU A 33 2.74 18.21 10.08
C LEU A 33 4.02 18.26 9.23
N SER A 34 4.57 19.46 9.02
CA SER A 34 5.80 19.65 8.26
C SER A 34 7.04 19.69 9.16
N SER A 35 8.06 18.88 8.85
CA SER A 35 9.38 19.01 9.47
C SER A 35 10.21 20.14 8.87
N SER A 36 11.21 20.60 9.63
CA SER A 36 12.17 21.60 9.13
C SER A 36 13.12 21.07 8.05
N HIS A 37 13.37 19.76 8.06
CA HIS A 37 14.29 19.08 7.15
C HIS A 37 13.73 17.71 6.76
N TYR A 38 14.03 17.32 5.53
CA TYR A 38 13.70 16.03 4.92
C TYR A 38 14.98 15.40 4.39
N PHE A 39 14.98 14.09 4.22
CA PHE A 39 16.00 13.37 3.48
C PHE A 39 15.37 12.85 2.18
N VAL A 40 15.93 13.26 1.05
CA VAL A 40 15.53 12.79 -0.29
C VAL A 40 16.64 11.88 -0.77
N ASP A 41 16.35 10.59 -0.90
CA ASP A 41 17.33 9.55 -1.25
C ASP A 41 18.62 9.64 -0.41
N GLY A 42 18.46 9.89 0.89
CA GLY A 42 19.55 10.02 1.87
C GLY A 42 20.21 11.41 1.94
N SER A 43 19.88 12.33 1.04
CA SER A 43 20.42 13.69 1.05
C SER A 43 19.51 14.65 1.83
N ARG A 44 20.08 15.42 2.76
CA ARG A 44 19.31 16.39 3.55
C ARG A 44 18.87 17.59 2.72
N VAL A 45 17.57 17.87 2.69
CA VAL A 45 16.93 18.93 1.90
C VAL A 45 15.93 19.68 2.79
N SER A 46 15.83 21.01 2.64
CA SER A 46 14.78 21.79 3.32
C SER A 46 13.42 21.49 2.70
N PHE A 47 12.34 21.51 3.49
CA PHE A 47 10.97 21.24 3.03
C PHE A 47 10.60 21.91 1.70
N GLU A 48 10.92 23.20 1.55
CA GLU A 48 10.61 23.97 0.33
C GLU A 48 11.38 23.53 -0.92
N LYS A 49 12.55 22.90 -0.74
CA LYS A 49 13.43 22.50 -1.85
C LYS A 49 13.19 21.08 -2.34
N VAL A 50 12.39 20.26 -1.64
CA VAL A 50 12.16 18.86 -2.01
C VAL A 50 11.61 18.75 -3.44
N GLY A 51 10.56 19.52 -3.77
CA GLY A 51 9.99 19.53 -5.13
C GLY A 51 11.01 19.89 -6.20
N SER A 52 11.86 20.90 -5.96
CA SER A 52 12.93 21.29 -6.88
C SER A 52 14.02 20.23 -7.05
N VAL A 53 14.26 19.39 -6.04
CA VAL A 53 15.19 18.26 -6.14
C VAL A 53 14.58 17.15 -6.99
N LEU A 54 13.30 16.81 -6.77
CA LEU A 54 12.59 15.81 -7.57
C LEU A 54 12.49 16.21 -9.05
N LEU A 55 12.20 17.48 -9.33
CA LEU A 55 12.11 18.01 -10.69
C LEU A 55 13.44 17.86 -11.46
N LYS A 56 14.58 17.89 -10.76
CA LYS A 56 15.92 17.76 -11.35
C LYS A 56 16.39 16.31 -11.51
N SER A 57 15.88 15.37 -10.71
CA SER A 57 16.45 14.00 -10.68
C SER A 57 16.14 13.18 -11.92
N ALA A 58 15.09 13.54 -12.68
CA ALA A 58 14.52 12.75 -13.78
C ALA A 58 14.18 11.29 -13.39
N SER A 59 14.20 10.96 -12.09
CA SER A 59 13.94 9.63 -11.58
C SER A 59 12.44 9.36 -11.61
N LEU A 60 12.07 8.11 -11.90
CA LEU A 60 10.70 7.61 -11.84
C LEU A 60 10.31 7.12 -10.44
N ALA A 61 11.24 7.15 -9.49
CA ALA A 61 11.01 6.77 -8.11
C ALA A 61 11.70 7.78 -7.18
N CYS A 62 11.16 7.95 -5.98
CA CYS A 62 11.82 8.74 -4.96
C CYS A 62 11.50 8.19 -3.57
N TYR A 63 12.48 8.27 -2.67
CA TYR A 63 12.28 8.05 -1.25
C TYR A 63 12.51 9.36 -0.50
N ILE A 64 11.52 9.76 0.28
CA ILE A 64 11.54 10.98 1.08
C ILE A 64 11.19 10.61 2.50
N GLU A 65 11.98 11.06 3.47
CA GLU A 65 11.66 10.82 4.87
C GLU A 65 11.95 12.03 5.75
N ASP A 66 11.17 12.13 6.82
CA ASP A 66 11.40 13.09 7.91
C ASP A 66 11.23 12.40 9.27
N GLU A 67 10.91 13.16 10.32
CA GLU A 67 10.67 12.64 11.67
C GLU A 67 9.30 11.97 11.83
N TYR A 68 8.35 12.25 10.93
CA TYR A 68 6.95 11.83 11.02
C TYR A 68 6.60 10.74 10.01
N PHE A 69 7.18 10.76 8.82
CA PHE A 69 6.77 9.94 7.67
C PHE A 69 7.95 9.37 6.88
N GLU A 70 7.69 8.21 6.29
CA GLU A 70 8.40 7.67 5.13
C GLU A 70 7.45 7.80 3.94
N PHE A 71 7.88 8.48 2.88
CA PHE A 71 7.17 8.63 1.62
C PHE A 71 7.97 7.93 0.52
N LEU A 72 7.30 7.09 -0.26
CA LEU A 72 7.91 6.40 -1.39
C LEU A 72 6.96 6.49 -2.58
N HIS A 73 7.46 7.05 -3.67
CA HIS A 73 6.87 6.87 -4.99
C HIS A 73 7.68 5.82 -5.74
N GLY A 74 7.02 4.84 -6.34
CA GLY A 74 7.69 3.81 -7.13
C GLY A 74 6.90 3.35 -8.35
N VAL A 75 7.63 2.81 -9.33
CA VAL A 75 7.07 2.21 -10.54
C VAL A 75 7.46 0.74 -10.60
N VAL A 76 6.50 -0.14 -10.83
CA VAL A 76 6.72 -1.58 -10.99
C VAL A 76 6.38 -1.97 -12.42
N ARG A 77 7.34 -1.77 -13.33
CA ARG A 77 7.14 -1.96 -14.78
C ARG A 77 6.70 -3.37 -15.14
N ASN A 78 7.27 -4.41 -14.52
CA ASN A 78 6.89 -5.79 -14.79
C ASN A 78 5.41 -6.08 -14.45
N ASN A 79 4.84 -5.32 -13.52
CA ASN A 79 3.45 -5.42 -13.10
C ASN A 79 2.59 -4.26 -13.61
N GLN A 80 3.08 -3.39 -14.48
CA GLN A 80 2.29 -2.34 -15.15
C GLN A 80 1.52 -1.40 -14.19
N TYR A 81 2.10 -1.03 -13.05
CA TYR A 81 1.52 -0.01 -12.17
C TYR A 81 2.59 0.88 -11.53
N CYS A 82 2.16 2.02 -10.99
CA CYS A 82 2.96 2.84 -10.07
C CYS A 82 2.21 3.01 -8.74
N PHE A 83 2.92 3.42 -7.68
CA PHE A 83 2.35 3.49 -6.35
C PHE A 83 2.92 4.65 -5.53
N VAL A 84 2.10 5.11 -4.61
CA VAL A 84 2.49 6.02 -3.52
C VAL A 84 2.31 5.28 -2.21
N TYR A 85 3.35 5.25 -1.40
CA TYR A 85 3.42 4.59 -0.11
C TYR A 85 3.79 5.64 0.94
N ILE A 86 3.01 5.75 2.01
CA ILE A 86 3.24 6.70 3.09
C ILE A 86 3.07 5.97 4.42
N LYS A 87 4.14 5.89 5.20
CA LYS A 87 4.14 5.23 6.51
C LYS A 87 4.42 6.23 7.60
N SER A 88 3.57 6.25 8.62
CA SER A 88 3.83 7.06 9.82
C SER A 88 4.94 6.41 10.66
N LYS A 89 5.93 7.21 11.05
CA LYS A 89 6.99 6.82 11.99
C LYS A 89 6.52 6.91 13.44
N GLN A 90 5.50 7.72 13.69
CA GLN A 90 4.89 7.99 14.98
C GLN A 90 3.39 7.65 14.97
N HIS A 91 2.77 7.65 16.16
CA HIS A 91 1.33 7.46 16.30
C HIS A 91 0.61 8.78 15.99
N ILE A 92 0.23 8.96 14.73
CA ILE A 92 -0.47 10.14 14.24
C ILE A 92 -1.82 9.68 13.73
N ASP A 93 -2.90 10.24 14.28
CA ASP A 93 -4.24 10.03 13.77
C ASP A 93 -4.46 10.93 12.55
N LEU A 94 -4.68 10.30 11.40
CA LEU A 94 -4.78 10.98 10.12
C LEU A 94 -6.05 10.56 9.41
N ASP A 95 -6.84 11.56 9.02
CA ASP A 95 -7.82 11.37 7.98
C ASP A 95 -7.13 11.39 6.61
N TRP A 96 -7.00 10.21 6.01
CA TRP A 96 -6.37 9.98 4.72
C TRP A 96 -7.29 10.29 3.54
N GLU A 97 -8.59 10.43 3.75
CA GLU A 97 -9.56 10.59 2.66
C GLU A 97 -9.29 11.85 1.82
N PRO A 98 -9.01 13.03 2.39
CA PRO A 98 -8.63 14.21 1.60
C PRO A 98 -7.38 14.01 0.74
N LEU A 99 -6.42 13.18 1.19
CA LEU A 99 -5.23 12.86 0.39
C LEU A 99 -5.58 11.96 -0.80
N VAL A 100 -6.47 10.99 -0.60
CA VAL A 100 -6.94 10.10 -1.68
C VAL A 100 -7.61 10.91 -2.78
N PHE A 101 -8.50 11.85 -2.42
CA PHE A 101 -9.13 12.74 -3.38
C PHE A 101 -8.10 13.57 -4.16
N ALA A 102 -7.18 14.20 -3.46
CA ALA A 102 -6.17 15.05 -4.10
C ALA A 102 -5.22 14.25 -5.01
N LEU A 103 -4.83 13.03 -4.63
CA LEU A 103 -3.96 12.18 -5.44
C LEU A 103 -4.68 11.57 -6.65
N LYS A 104 -5.96 11.25 -6.52
CA LYS A 104 -6.79 10.77 -7.63
C LYS A 104 -6.81 11.78 -8.79
N ASP A 105 -6.74 13.07 -8.50
CA ASP A 105 -6.72 14.09 -9.55
C ASP A 105 -5.34 14.23 -10.23
N GLN A 106 -4.31 13.57 -9.72
CA GLN A 106 -2.94 13.57 -10.29
C GLN A 106 -2.64 12.36 -11.18
N GLY A 107 -3.51 11.34 -11.23
CA GLY A 107 -3.29 10.14 -12.04
C GLY A 107 -4.47 9.17 -12.00
N VAL A 108 -4.40 8.10 -12.78
CA VAL A 108 -5.50 7.13 -12.85
C VAL A 108 -5.41 6.19 -11.66
N LEU A 109 -6.11 6.53 -10.58
CA LEU A 109 -6.17 5.73 -9.36
C LEU A 109 -6.84 4.38 -9.63
N ILE A 110 -6.19 3.31 -9.19
CA ILE A 110 -6.74 1.96 -9.19
C ILE A 110 -7.32 1.68 -7.81
N SER A 111 -6.48 1.65 -6.78
CA SER A 111 -6.93 1.44 -5.42
C SER A 111 -6.06 2.18 -4.41
N ALA A 112 -6.63 2.49 -3.25
CA ALA A 112 -5.92 3.00 -2.09
C ALA A 112 -6.44 2.34 -0.82
N TRP A 113 -5.61 2.23 0.21
CA TRP A 113 -5.99 1.66 1.48
C TRP A 113 -5.12 2.12 2.64
N VAL A 114 -5.61 1.92 3.86
CA VAL A 114 -4.88 2.20 5.10
C VAL A 114 -4.76 0.93 5.94
N ASP A 115 -3.53 0.57 6.27
CA ASP A 115 -3.19 -0.58 7.09
C ASP A 115 -2.52 -0.18 8.41
N ASP A 116 -2.56 -1.10 9.35
CA ASP A 116 -1.62 -1.12 10.47
C ASP A 116 -0.25 -1.55 9.96
N SER A 117 0.74 -0.67 10.06
CA SER A 117 2.05 -0.89 9.41
C SER A 117 2.80 -2.11 9.96
N GLU A 118 2.62 -2.46 11.23
CA GLU A 118 3.28 -3.63 11.82
C GLU A 118 2.57 -4.92 11.39
N TYR A 119 1.24 -4.95 11.47
CA TYR A 119 0.44 -6.07 10.97
C TYR A 119 0.70 -6.33 9.49
N ALA A 120 0.62 -5.29 8.64
CA ALA A 120 0.87 -5.40 7.21
C ALA A 120 2.27 -5.93 6.92
N PHE A 121 3.29 -5.47 7.64
CA PHE A 121 4.65 -5.99 7.50
C PHE A 121 4.69 -7.51 7.76
N TRP A 122 4.15 -7.98 8.88
CA TRP A 122 4.21 -9.40 9.25
C TRP A 122 3.28 -10.30 8.42
N GLN A 123 2.21 -9.77 7.83
CA GLN A 123 1.40 -10.51 6.86
C GLN A 123 2.12 -10.73 5.52
N ASN A 124 3.17 -9.96 5.24
CA ASN A 124 3.90 -9.95 3.98
C ASN A 124 5.40 -10.31 4.09
N ALA A 125 5.88 -10.61 5.29
CA ALA A 125 7.28 -10.95 5.54
C ALA A 125 7.57 -12.41 5.16
N GLU A 126 8.24 -12.63 4.03
CA GLU A 126 8.63 -13.96 3.56
C GLU A 126 10.04 -14.37 4.03
N ASP A 127 10.92 -13.42 4.39
CA ASP A 127 12.32 -13.73 4.70
C ASP A 127 12.51 -14.06 6.21
N PRO A 128 12.95 -15.28 6.56
CA PRO A 128 13.23 -15.66 7.94
C PRO A 128 14.25 -14.76 8.66
N LEU A 129 15.14 -14.08 7.93
CA LEU A 129 16.07 -13.11 8.50
C LEU A 129 15.33 -11.91 9.12
N GLN A 130 14.19 -11.49 8.56
CA GLN A 130 13.39 -10.38 9.11
C GLN A 130 12.85 -10.75 10.49
N TYR A 131 12.37 -11.98 10.68
CA TYR A 131 11.90 -12.49 11.97
C TYR A 131 13.03 -12.55 12.99
N ARG A 132 14.18 -13.12 12.61
CA ARG A 132 15.37 -13.19 13.50
C ARG A 132 15.86 -11.82 13.93
N ALA A 133 15.99 -10.89 12.99
CA ALA A 133 16.43 -9.52 13.27
C ALA A 133 15.47 -8.79 14.23
N ALA A 134 14.17 -9.10 14.16
CA ALA A 134 13.15 -8.57 15.06
C ALA A 134 13.00 -9.34 16.38
N GLY A 135 13.80 -10.40 16.62
CA GLY A 135 13.65 -11.27 17.79
C GLY A 135 12.34 -12.06 17.83
N ARG A 136 11.66 -12.22 16.68
CA ARG A 136 10.42 -13.00 16.56
C ARG A 136 10.72 -14.44 16.14
N ARG A 137 9.97 -15.38 16.71
CA ARG A 137 10.00 -16.79 16.31
C ARG A 137 9.26 -16.97 14.99
N TYR A 138 9.82 -17.80 14.12
CA TYR A 138 9.16 -18.26 12.88
C TYR A 138 9.15 -19.79 12.78
N GLU A 139 9.70 -20.48 13.78
CA GLU A 139 9.67 -21.93 13.88
C GLU A 139 8.22 -22.43 13.92
N GLY A 140 7.87 -23.32 12.97
CA GLY A 140 6.52 -23.85 12.82
C GLY A 140 5.62 -23.07 11.87
N LEU A 141 6.07 -21.94 11.31
CA LEU A 141 5.37 -21.31 10.19
C LEU A 141 5.50 -22.17 8.92
N PRO A 142 4.48 -22.18 8.04
CA PRO A 142 4.58 -22.81 6.72
C PRO A 142 5.77 -22.25 5.94
N MET A 143 6.51 -23.14 5.27
CA MET A 143 7.69 -22.80 4.48
C MET A 143 7.51 -23.28 3.04
N LYS A 144 8.10 -22.56 2.08
CA LYS A 144 8.18 -22.97 0.67
C LYS A 144 9.54 -22.62 0.07
N SER A 145 9.88 -23.24 -1.06
CA SER A 145 11.03 -22.80 -1.87
C SER A 145 10.75 -21.44 -2.48
N ASN A 146 11.78 -20.59 -2.61
CA ASN A 146 11.69 -19.32 -3.33
C ASN A 146 11.68 -19.47 -4.87
N GLY A 147 11.73 -20.70 -5.39
CA GLY A 147 11.66 -20.99 -6.82
C GLY A 147 12.90 -20.58 -7.62
N LEU A 148 13.98 -20.16 -6.96
CA LEU A 148 15.24 -19.82 -7.63
C LEU A 148 16.15 -21.06 -7.72
N PRO A 149 16.97 -21.18 -8.78
CA PRO A 149 17.90 -22.30 -8.91
C PRO A 149 19.06 -22.20 -7.90
N PHE A 150 19.75 -23.32 -7.69
CA PHE A 150 21.02 -23.36 -6.96
C PHE A 150 22.04 -22.36 -7.55
N PRO A 151 22.88 -21.67 -6.73
CA PRO A 151 23.01 -21.75 -5.28
C PRO A 151 22.14 -20.75 -4.50
N VAL A 152 21.25 -20.01 -5.18
CA VAL A 152 20.41 -18.97 -4.55
C VAL A 152 19.04 -19.51 -4.09
N GLU A 153 18.83 -20.82 -4.23
CA GLU A 153 17.69 -21.53 -3.65
C GLU A 153 17.69 -21.37 -2.13
N ARG A 154 16.54 -21.02 -1.56
CA ARG A 154 16.33 -20.92 -0.12
C ARG A 154 14.88 -21.20 0.26
N GLN A 155 14.69 -21.60 1.51
CA GLN A 155 13.37 -21.68 2.13
C GLN A 155 12.93 -20.29 2.59
N ILE A 156 11.71 -19.91 2.23
CA ILE A 156 11.03 -18.68 2.64
C ILE A 156 9.73 -19.05 3.36
N ILE A 157 9.23 -18.13 4.17
CA ILE A 157 7.93 -18.28 4.84
C ILE A 157 6.84 -18.22 3.79
N ASP A 158 5.95 -19.20 3.80
CA ASP A 158 4.78 -19.19 2.91
C ASP A 158 3.65 -18.35 3.50
N ILE A 159 3.50 -17.14 2.94
CA ILE A 159 2.43 -16.20 3.31
C ILE A 159 1.12 -16.42 2.52
N SER A 160 1.02 -17.48 1.69
CA SER A 160 -0.15 -17.71 0.83
C SER A 160 -1.47 -17.80 1.61
N GLY A 161 -1.42 -18.32 2.84
CA GLY A 161 -2.55 -18.41 3.77
C GLY A 161 -2.83 -17.16 4.60
N ASN A 162 -1.97 -16.12 4.53
CA ASN A 162 -2.15 -14.91 5.33
C ASN A 162 -3.31 -14.07 4.77
N PRO A 163 -4.33 -13.73 5.57
CA PRO A 163 -5.48 -12.93 5.10
C PRO A 163 -5.06 -11.52 4.64
N GLY A 164 -4.15 -10.88 5.38
CA GLY A 164 -3.66 -9.52 5.11
C GLY A 164 -2.50 -9.44 4.11
N ARG A 165 -2.20 -10.52 3.39
CA ARG A 165 -1.13 -10.52 2.37
C ARG A 165 -1.46 -9.59 1.20
N TRP A 166 -0.44 -9.13 0.50
CA TRP A 166 -0.55 -8.43 -0.76
C TRP A 166 -0.05 -9.31 -1.90
N LEU A 167 -0.73 -9.27 -3.04
CA LEU A 167 -0.29 -9.97 -4.25
C LEU A 167 -0.16 -8.98 -5.40
N HIS A 168 1.01 -8.98 -6.03
CA HIS A 168 1.29 -8.15 -7.19
C HIS A 168 0.71 -8.80 -8.45
N ARG A 169 -0.20 -8.12 -9.13
CA ARG A 169 -0.81 -8.56 -10.39
C ARG A 169 -0.44 -7.60 -11.51
N SER A 170 -0.77 -7.95 -12.74
CA SER A 170 -0.58 -7.02 -13.86
C SER A 170 -1.64 -5.93 -13.77
N GLY A 171 -1.21 -4.68 -13.64
CA GLY A 171 -2.04 -3.49 -13.51
C GLY A 171 -2.42 -3.14 -12.08
N TYR A 172 -2.45 -4.07 -11.12
CA TYR A 172 -2.97 -3.79 -9.78
C TYR A 172 -2.30 -4.61 -8.68
N VAL A 173 -2.63 -4.29 -7.42
CA VAL A 173 -2.21 -5.05 -6.24
C VAL A 173 -3.45 -5.58 -5.53
N GLU A 174 -3.50 -6.88 -5.29
CA GLU A 174 -4.52 -7.46 -4.42
C GLU A 174 -4.18 -7.17 -2.97
N ALA A 175 -4.92 -6.28 -2.33
CA ALA A 175 -4.83 -6.01 -0.91
C ALA A 175 -6.24 -5.99 -0.30
N VAL A 176 -6.33 -6.27 1.00
CA VAL A 176 -7.54 -6.10 1.79
C VAL A 176 -7.19 -5.32 3.04
N ALA A 177 -7.98 -4.31 3.35
CA ALA A 177 -7.83 -3.48 4.53
C ALA A 177 -9.22 -3.10 5.06
N SER A 178 -9.28 -2.56 6.28
CA SER A 178 -10.56 -2.15 6.86
C SER A 178 -11.14 -0.90 6.19
N ARG A 179 -10.29 -0.06 5.61
CA ARG A 179 -10.66 1.14 4.85
C ARG A 179 -9.93 1.15 3.51
N MET A 180 -10.69 1.22 2.44
CA MET A 180 -10.20 1.17 1.06
C MET A 180 -10.97 2.14 0.17
N TRP A 181 -10.31 2.59 -0.89
CA TRP A 181 -10.91 3.37 -1.97
C TRP A 181 -10.54 2.75 -3.32
N PHE A 182 -11.44 2.87 -4.28
CA PHE A 182 -11.33 2.24 -5.59
C PHE A 182 -11.69 3.27 -6.67
N GLY A 183 -10.79 3.46 -7.64
CA GLY A 183 -11.15 4.15 -8.88
C GLY A 183 -11.84 3.20 -9.85
N ASP A 184 -12.47 3.74 -10.89
CA ASP A 184 -13.26 2.96 -11.85
C ASP A 184 -12.47 1.80 -12.49
N SER A 185 -11.19 2.01 -12.80
CA SER A 185 -10.32 0.99 -13.41
C SER A 185 -10.11 -0.26 -12.54
N PHE A 186 -10.32 -0.18 -11.22
CA PHE A 186 -10.20 -1.34 -10.33
C PHE A 186 -11.17 -2.46 -10.69
N TRP A 187 -12.43 -2.10 -10.98
CA TRP A 187 -13.49 -3.08 -11.22
C TRP A 187 -13.24 -3.87 -12.49
N GLU A 188 -12.76 -3.20 -13.54
CA GLU A 188 -12.37 -3.84 -14.80
C GLU A 188 -11.16 -4.76 -14.62
N LEU A 189 -10.13 -4.32 -13.88
CA LEU A 189 -8.90 -5.09 -13.67
C LEU A 189 -9.10 -6.35 -12.82
N THR A 190 -10.01 -6.29 -11.85
CA THR A 190 -10.24 -7.40 -10.90
C THR A 190 -11.35 -8.35 -11.34
N GLY A 191 -12.27 -7.88 -12.20
CA GLY A 191 -13.51 -8.58 -12.54
C GLY A 191 -14.52 -8.63 -11.39
N SER A 192 -14.31 -7.84 -10.34
CA SER A 192 -15.23 -7.77 -9.20
C SER A 192 -16.47 -6.95 -9.53
N ASN A 193 -17.62 -7.35 -8.95
CA ASN A 193 -18.89 -6.65 -9.14
C ASN A 193 -19.15 -5.71 -7.96
N PRO A 194 -19.04 -4.38 -8.12
CA PRO A 194 -19.24 -3.43 -7.03
C PRO A 194 -20.64 -3.53 -6.39
N VAL A 195 -21.65 -3.92 -7.17
CA VAL A 195 -23.05 -4.07 -6.69
C VAL A 195 -23.19 -5.22 -5.69
N ALA A 196 -22.28 -6.21 -5.71
CA ALA A 196 -22.30 -7.31 -4.76
C ALA A 196 -21.75 -6.93 -3.37
N ILE A 197 -21.08 -5.78 -3.24
CA ILE A 197 -20.41 -5.35 -2.01
C ILE A 197 -21.31 -4.37 -1.26
N LYS A 198 -22.02 -4.88 -0.24
CA LYS A 198 -23.05 -4.11 0.48
C LYS A 198 -22.55 -2.86 1.20
N GLN A 199 -21.32 -2.87 1.71
CA GLN A 199 -20.73 -1.72 2.42
C GLN A 199 -20.01 -0.74 1.47
N LEU A 200 -20.07 -0.96 0.16
CA LEU A 200 -19.44 -0.08 -0.81
C LEU A 200 -20.29 1.18 -1.00
N GLU A 201 -19.68 2.33 -0.81
CA GLU A 201 -20.29 3.63 -1.00
C GLU A 201 -19.67 4.31 -2.22
N SER A 202 -20.48 4.68 -3.21
CA SER A 202 -20.02 5.57 -4.28
C SER A 202 -19.82 6.97 -3.70
N ILE A 203 -18.64 7.53 -3.93
CA ILE A 203 -18.31 8.92 -3.65
C ILE A 203 -18.16 9.68 -4.97
N GLU A 204 -18.07 11.00 -4.87
CA GLU A 204 -17.91 11.90 -6.01
C GLU A 204 -16.69 11.56 -6.89
N ASN A 205 -16.79 11.95 -8.16
CA ASN A 205 -15.73 11.86 -9.18
C ASN A 205 -15.26 10.45 -9.57
N GLY A 206 -16.10 9.41 -9.46
CA GLY A 206 -15.73 8.04 -9.87
C GLY A 206 -14.80 7.36 -8.86
N LEU A 207 -14.96 7.70 -7.58
CA LEU A 207 -14.29 7.04 -6.46
C LEU A 207 -15.34 6.26 -5.67
N SER A 208 -15.06 5.01 -5.35
CA SER A 208 -15.87 4.25 -4.38
C SER A 208 -15.06 4.01 -3.12
N ARG A 209 -15.73 3.97 -1.97
CA ARG A 209 -15.12 3.72 -0.66
C ARG A 209 -15.75 2.50 -0.01
N LEU A 210 -14.92 1.73 0.67
CA LEU A 210 -15.32 0.63 1.51
C LEU A 210 -14.78 0.84 2.92
N VAL A 211 -15.66 0.79 3.91
CA VAL A 211 -15.31 0.79 5.33
C VAL A 211 -15.94 -0.42 5.98
N VAL A 212 -15.12 -1.39 6.39
CA VAL A 212 -15.56 -2.63 7.05
C VAL A 212 -15.57 -2.48 8.57
N GLN A 213 -14.67 -1.65 9.11
CA GLN A 213 -14.58 -1.31 10.53
C GLN A 213 -13.73 -0.03 10.70
N ASP A 214 -13.85 0.61 11.87
CA ASP A 214 -13.18 1.89 12.15
C ASP A 214 -11.66 1.78 12.27
N SER A 215 -11.17 0.69 12.88
CA SER A 215 -9.74 0.44 13.09
C SER A 215 -9.14 -0.45 12.01
N CYS A 216 -7.84 -0.29 11.72
CA CYS A 216 -7.10 -1.22 10.87
C CYS A 216 -7.20 -2.66 11.39
N PHE A 217 -7.19 -3.63 10.47
CA PHE A 217 -7.02 -5.03 10.86
C PHE A 217 -5.71 -5.21 11.61
N SER A 218 -5.74 -6.07 12.61
CA SER A 218 -4.63 -6.29 13.54
C SER A 218 -4.39 -7.76 13.88
N SER A 219 -5.29 -8.64 13.44
CA SER A 219 -5.27 -10.09 13.66
C SER A 219 -5.54 -10.84 12.35
N ALA A 220 -4.78 -11.92 12.13
CA ALA A 220 -5.00 -12.86 11.03
C ALA A 220 -5.98 -13.99 11.41
N THR A 221 -6.41 -14.06 12.66
CA THR A 221 -7.25 -15.15 13.20
C THR A 221 -8.57 -14.63 13.75
N GLY A 222 -9.54 -15.53 13.91
CA GLY A 222 -10.87 -15.20 14.40
C GLY A 222 -11.64 -14.34 13.39
N ASP A 223 -12.50 -13.46 13.91
CA ASP A 223 -13.41 -12.66 13.09
C ASP A 223 -12.70 -11.74 12.10
N GLU A 224 -11.58 -11.11 12.49
CA GLU A 224 -10.81 -10.25 11.56
C GLU A 224 -10.19 -11.05 10.41
N GLY A 225 -9.70 -12.25 10.67
CA GLY A 225 -9.17 -13.14 9.64
C GLY A 225 -10.27 -13.59 8.66
N ALA A 226 -11.44 -13.96 9.19
CA ALA A 226 -12.60 -14.35 8.39
C ALA A 226 -13.08 -13.20 7.49
N LYS A 227 -13.23 -11.99 8.04
CA LYS A 227 -13.63 -10.78 7.29
C LYS A 227 -12.67 -10.45 6.16
N GLN A 228 -11.36 -10.52 6.40
CA GLN A 228 -10.35 -10.27 5.38
C GLN A 228 -10.43 -11.28 4.22
N ASN A 229 -10.64 -12.57 4.54
CA ASN A 229 -10.79 -13.60 3.52
C ASN A 229 -12.08 -13.45 2.71
N GLU A 230 -13.20 -13.12 3.37
CA GLU A 230 -14.47 -12.81 2.70
C GLU A 230 -14.30 -11.61 1.77
N LEU A 231 -13.68 -10.53 2.27
CA LEU A 231 -13.43 -9.34 1.48
C LEU A 231 -12.54 -9.64 0.26
N ARG A 232 -11.51 -10.48 0.43
CA ARG A 232 -10.64 -10.89 -0.68
C ARG A 232 -11.42 -11.64 -1.75
N ALA A 233 -12.31 -12.55 -1.36
CA ALA A 233 -13.13 -13.29 -2.31
C ALA A 233 -14.11 -12.38 -3.09
N LEU A 234 -14.63 -11.33 -2.45
CA LEU A 234 -15.49 -10.34 -3.09
C LEU A 234 -14.73 -9.41 -4.05
N LEU A 235 -13.56 -8.92 -3.64
CA LEU A 235 -12.76 -7.97 -4.41
C LEU A 235 -11.95 -8.63 -5.54
N TYR A 236 -11.63 -9.92 -5.43
CA TYR A 236 -10.77 -10.62 -6.38
C TYR A 236 -11.32 -12.02 -6.73
N PRO A 237 -12.51 -12.11 -7.35
CA PRO A 237 -13.19 -13.39 -7.63
C PRO A 237 -12.46 -14.26 -8.67
N SER A 238 -11.66 -13.64 -9.53
CA SER A 238 -10.98 -14.26 -10.67
C SER A 238 -9.83 -15.21 -10.29
N VAL A 239 -9.48 -15.31 -8.99
CA VAL A 239 -8.36 -16.14 -8.50
C VAL A 239 -8.72 -17.64 -8.39
N GLY A 240 -9.94 -18.04 -8.77
CA GLY A 240 -10.37 -19.44 -8.81
C GLY A 240 -10.10 -20.20 -10.12
N GLN A 241 -9.59 -19.55 -11.17
CA GLN A 241 -9.45 -20.18 -12.50
C GLN A 241 -8.22 -19.65 -13.26
N MET A 242 -7.02 -19.93 -12.78
CA MET A 242 -5.80 -19.98 -13.61
C MET A 242 -4.64 -20.34 -12.68
N ASP A 243 -4.43 -21.64 -12.52
CA ASP A 243 -3.16 -22.34 -12.25
C ASP A 243 -3.54 -23.76 -11.78
N ALA A 244 -3.80 -24.61 -12.77
CA ALA A 244 -3.82 -26.06 -12.67
C ALA A 244 -2.55 -26.60 -13.35
#